data_AF-A0A3F2RL22-F1
#
_entry.id   AF-A0A3F2RL22-F1
#
_cell.length_a   1.000
_cell.length_b   1.000
_cell.length_c   1.000
_cell.angle_alpha   90.00
_cell.angle_beta   90.00
_cell.angle_gamma   90.00
#
_symmetry.space_group_name_H-M   'P 1'
#
loop_
_entity.id
_entity.type
_entity.pdbx_description
1 polymer ?
#
loop_
_entity_poly.entity_id
_entity_poly.type
_entity_poly.pdbx_seq_one_letter_code
_entity_poly.pdbx_strand_id
1 'polypeptide(L)'
;MTSKINVLPAVTNGCSVCFYEQTNFTGSKFCIGKRVQGCNKVNPIQAPGMIESIKFSKGCELVVNVRVTDPPYAEHVDIISTDVANTGYNLTTYQHAVQEVYVEEAGRACFLGISSSADGYGRCYHEDVPAVESQYRDVFNELMLFKTETKDFDVITYEKVNYNGASKSPVQRSIADGDSAALSYRFTGYSKNLETEKVNATSGMKQTMQGKVRSIAFVAPEDDATPGTVAPYLV
;
A
#
# COMPACT_ATOMS: atom_id res chain seq x y z
N MET A 1 -24.38 3.31 -3.12
CA MET A 1 -23.04 2.74 -3.36
C MET A 1 -22.18 3.87 -3.90
N THR A 2 -21.42 4.53 -3.03
CA THR A 2 -20.59 5.67 -3.41
C THR A 2 -19.16 5.29 -3.09
N SER A 3 -18.39 5.01 -4.15
CA SER A 3 -16.95 5.22 -4.11
C SER A 3 -16.72 6.60 -3.48
N LYS A 4 -15.80 6.72 -2.51
CA LYS A 4 -15.53 8.04 -1.91
C LYS A 4 -15.02 9.06 -2.93
N ILE A 5 -14.64 8.65 -4.15
CA ILE A 5 -14.51 9.51 -5.34
C ILE A 5 -14.91 8.73 -6.61
N ASN A 6 -15.97 9.18 -7.29
CA ASN A 6 -16.83 8.41 -8.19
C ASN A 6 -16.31 8.08 -9.62
N VAL A 7 -15.01 7.83 -9.83
CA VAL A 7 -14.52 7.34 -11.14
C VAL A 7 -13.54 6.18 -10.95
N LEU A 8 -14.06 4.96 -11.05
CA LEU A 8 -13.22 3.77 -11.19
C LEU A 8 -12.51 3.80 -12.54
N PRO A 9 -11.22 3.44 -12.63
CA PRO A 9 -10.54 3.37 -13.91
C PRO A 9 -11.28 2.45 -14.88
N ALA A 10 -11.64 3.00 -16.05
CA ALA A 10 -12.30 2.23 -17.09
C ALA A 10 -11.36 1.14 -17.63
N VAL A 11 -11.93 -0.01 -18.01
CA VAL A 11 -11.16 -1.09 -18.62
C VAL A 11 -10.66 -0.66 -19.99
N THR A 12 -9.35 -0.57 -20.15
CA THR A 12 -8.68 -0.27 -21.43
C THR A 12 -7.74 -1.42 -21.81
N ASN A 13 -7.66 -1.73 -23.10
CA ASN A 13 -6.70 -2.70 -23.67
C ASN A 13 -6.76 -4.12 -23.06
N GLY A 14 -7.93 -4.53 -22.55
CA GLY A 14 -8.13 -5.88 -21.99
C GLY A 14 -7.44 -6.14 -20.66
N CYS A 15 -6.83 -5.14 -20.02
CA CYS A 15 -6.22 -5.27 -18.70
C CYS A 15 -7.23 -4.82 -17.63
N SER A 16 -7.76 -5.80 -16.90
CA SER A 16 -8.72 -5.55 -15.82
C SER A 16 -8.67 -6.61 -14.74
N VAL A 17 -9.18 -6.23 -13.58
CA VAL A 17 -9.60 -7.16 -12.53
C VAL A 17 -11.11 -7.02 -12.34
N CYS A 18 -11.81 -8.16 -12.28
CA CYS A 18 -13.25 -8.23 -12.10
C CYS A 18 -13.59 -8.89 -10.76
N PHE A 19 -14.52 -8.28 -10.04
CA PHE A 19 -15.01 -8.71 -8.73
C PHE A 19 -16.43 -9.23 -8.89
N TYR A 20 -16.68 -10.42 -8.35
CA TYR A 20 -17.93 -11.14 -8.51
C TYR A 20 -18.60 -11.35 -7.17
N GLU A 21 -19.92 -11.20 -7.14
CA GLU A 21 -20.72 -11.40 -5.93
C GLU A 21 -20.72 -12.84 -5.44
N GLN A 22 -20.46 -13.80 -6.34
CA GLN A 22 -20.50 -15.23 -6.04
C GLN A 22 -19.16 -15.92 -6.35
N THR A 23 -18.93 -17.07 -5.71
CA THR A 23 -17.82 -17.98 -6.05
C THR A 23 -17.83 -18.40 -7.52
N ASN A 24 -16.68 -18.88 -8.03
CA ASN A 24 -16.54 -19.40 -9.40
C ASN A 24 -16.86 -18.36 -10.51
N PHE A 25 -16.69 -17.07 -10.21
CA PHE A 25 -16.87 -15.97 -11.16
C PHE A 25 -18.30 -15.86 -11.72
N THR A 26 -19.31 -16.12 -10.88
CA THR A 26 -20.73 -15.99 -11.21
C THR A 26 -21.39 -14.80 -10.53
N GLY A 27 -22.65 -14.53 -10.86
CA GLY A 27 -23.41 -13.40 -10.30
C GLY A 27 -23.06 -12.05 -10.92
N SER A 28 -23.52 -10.97 -10.27
CA SER A 28 -23.19 -9.61 -10.69
C SER A 28 -21.70 -9.35 -10.53
N LYS A 29 -21.16 -8.50 -11.40
CA LYS A 29 -19.75 -8.14 -11.35
C LYS A 29 -19.52 -6.67 -11.66
N PHE A 30 -18.40 -6.16 -11.17
CA PHE A 30 -17.81 -4.92 -11.66
C PHE A 30 -16.33 -5.16 -11.97
N CYS A 31 -15.80 -4.43 -12.94
CA CYS A 31 -14.41 -4.58 -13.36
C CYS A 31 -13.70 -3.24 -13.31
N ILE A 32 -12.43 -3.28 -12.93
CA ILE A 32 -11.56 -2.13 -12.80
C ILE A 32 -10.36 -2.31 -13.72
N GLY A 33 -10.09 -1.30 -14.53
CA GLY A 33 -8.93 -1.26 -15.41
C GLY A 33 -7.67 -0.75 -14.74
N LYS A 34 -6.60 -0.65 -15.52
CA LYS A 34 -5.44 0.15 -15.14
C LYS A 34 -5.82 1.63 -15.01
N ARG A 35 -5.13 2.33 -14.13
CA ARG A 35 -5.26 3.78 -14.02
C ARG A 35 -4.77 4.47 -15.28
N VAL A 36 -5.36 5.63 -15.57
CA VAL A 36 -4.82 6.55 -16.57
C VAL A 36 -3.40 6.94 -16.16
N GLN A 37 -2.48 6.95 -17.11
CA GLN A 37 -1.08 7.32 -16.88
C GLN A 37 -0.97 8.66 -16.14
N GLY A 38 -0.11 8.71 -15.11
CA GLY A 38 0.06 9.90 -14.26
C GLY A 38 -0.98 10.06 -13.14
N CYS A 39 -2.01 9.21 -13.07
CA CYS A 39 -2.97 9.23 -11.96
C CYS A 39 -2.41 8.49 -10.74
N ASN A 40 -1.88 9.25 -9.80
CA ASN A 40 -1.31 8.73 -8.56
C ASN A 40 -2.27 8.84 -7.36
N LYS A 41 -3.55 9.22 -7.55
CA LYS A 41 -4.51 9.44 -6.45
C LYS A 41 -5.12 8.13 -5.96
N VAL A 42 -4.98 7.79 -4.68
CA VAL A 42 -5.63 6.57 -4.14
C VAL A 42 -7.06 6.86 -3.75
N ASN A 43 -7.98 5.97 -4.13
CA ASN A 43 -9.35 5.99 -3.64
C ASN A 43 -9.79 4.57 -3.28
N PRO A 44 -10.33 4.34 -2.07
CA PRO A 44 -10.91 3.06 -1.72
C PRO A 44 -12.16 2.82 -2.55
N ILE A 45 -12.32 1.57 -2.97
CA ILE A 45 -13.49 1.12 -3.70
C ILE A 45 -14.33 0.37 -2.68
N GLN A 46 -15.41 0.99 -2.24
CA GLN A 46 -16.34 0.32 -1.34
C GLN A 46 -16.93 -0.87 -2.09
N ALA A 47 -16.84 -2.06 -1.50
CA ALA A 47 -17.44 -3.24 -2.10
C ALA A 47 -18.96 -2.98 -2.26
N PRO A 48 -19.53 -3.16 -3.47
CA PRO A 48 -20.96 -2.93 -3.70
C PRO A 48 -21.85 -3.94 -2.96
N GLY A 49 -21.25 -5.04 -2.48
CA GLY A 49 -21.89 -6.10 -1.73
C GLY A 49 -20.84 -7.12 -1.29
N MET A 50 -21.27 -8.36 -1.06
CA MET A 50 -20.35 -9.48 -0.83
C MET A 50 -19.51 -9.71 -2.09
N ILE A 51 -18.20 -9.87 -1.95
CA ILE A 51 -17.30 -10.27 -3.05
C ILE A 51 -16.79 -11.66 -2.67
N GLU A 52 -17.17 -12.66 -3.45
CA GLU A 52 -16.80 -14.05 -3.20
C GLU A 52 -15.76 -14.58 -4.19
N SER A 53 -15.59 -13.94 -5.35
CA SER A 53 -14.49 -14.28 -6.26
C SER A 53 -13.94 -13.11 -7.07
N ILE A 54 -12.64 -13.20 -7.41
CA ILE A 54 -11.90 -12.16 -8.12
C ILE A 54 -11.15 -12.78 -9.30
N LYS A 55 -11.31 -12.20 -10.49
CA LYS A 55 -10.72 -12.66 -11.75
C LYS A 55 -9.86 -11.60 -12.41
N PHE A 56 -8.61 -11.94 -12.68
CA PHE A 56 -7.66 -11.10 -13.38
C PHE A 56 -7.66 -11.40 -14.88
N SER A 57 -7.49 -10.37 -15.69
CA SER A 57 -7.24 -10.52 -17.12
C SER A 57 -5.80 -10.95 -17.35
N LYS A 58 -5.56 -11.79 -18.37
CA LYS A 58 -4.22 -12.29 -18.67
C LYS A 58 -3.28 -11.15 -19.06
N GLY A 59 -2.03 -11.20 -18.57
CA GLY A 59 -0.98 -10.23 -18.90
C GLY A 59 -1.17 -8.85 -18.24
N CYS A 60 -1.98 -8.79 -17.18
CA CYS A 60 -2.31 -7.58 -16.47
C CYS A 60 -1.65 -7.59 -15.09
N GLU A 61 -0.63 -6.76 -14.89
CA GLU A 61 0.09 -6.63 -13.61
C GLU A 61 -0.68 -5.76 -12.59
N LEU A 62 -1.95 -6.10 -12.32
CA LEU A 62 -2.77 -5.42 -11.30
C LEU A 62 -2.86 -6.25 -10.03
N VAL A 63 -2.43 -5.69 -8.90
CA VAL A 63 -2.53 -6.27 -7.55
C VAL A 63 -3.79 -5.74 -6.89
N VAL A 64 -4.43 -6.59 -6.10
CA VAL A 64 -5.56 -6.20 -5.25
C VAL A 64 -5.20 -6.42 -3.79
N ASN A 65 -5.32 -5.34 -3.01
CA ASN A 65 -5.40 -5.44 -1.55
C ASN A 65 -6.88 -5.31 -1.16
N VAL A 66 -7.41 -6.29 -0.43
CA VAL A 66 -8.78 -6.27 0.08
C VAL A 66 -8.76 -6.07 1.59
N ARG A 67 -9.57 -5.13 2.08
CA ARG A 67 -9.84 -5.00 3.52
C ARG A 67 -11.08 -5.84 3.82
N VAL A 68 -10.92 -6.81 4.72
CA VAL A 68 -11.96 -7.75 5.11
C VAL A 68 -12.27 -7.62 6.60
N THR A 69 -13.47 -8.04 6.98
CA THR A 69 -13.88 -8.14 8.38
C THR A 69 -14.24 -9.58 8.71
N ASP A 70 -13.59 -10.09 9.74
CA ASP A 70 -13.77 -11.43 10.28
C ASP A 70 -14.68 -11.34 11.50
N PRO A 71 -15.60 -12.27 11.72
CA PRO A 71 -16.30 -12.37 12.99
C PRO A 71 -15.35 -12.76 14.13
N PRO A 72 -15.57 -12.23 15.34
CA PRO A 72 -16.61 -11.27 15.71
C PRO A 72 -16.11 -9.82 15.63
N TYR A 73 -15.82 -9.30 14.44
CA TYR A 73 -15.41 -7.90 14.12
C TYR A 73 -13.90 -7.60 14.13
N ALA A 74 -13.03 -8.52 13.70
CA ALA A 74 -11.62 -8.22 13.44
C ALA A 74 -11.42 -7.78 11.99
N GLU A 75 -10.97 -6.54 11.76
CA GLU A 75 -10.58 -6.09 10.42
C GLU A 75 -9.13 -6.44 10.11
N HIS A 76 -8.89 -7.00 8.93
CA HIS A 76 -7.54 -7.20 8.42
C HIS A 76 -7.48 -6.94 6.91
N VAL A 77 -6.25 -6.87 6.38
CA VAL A 77 -6.02 -6.74 4.94
C VAL A 77 -5.54 -8.09 4.41
N ASP A 78 -6.30 -8.65 3.47
CA ASP A 78 -5.92 -9.82 2.69
C ASP A 78 -5.41 -9.35 1.31
N ILE A 79 -4.44 -10.06 0.74
CA ILE A 79 -3.75 -9.64 -0.48
C ILE A 79 -3.88 -10.69 -1.56
N ILE A 80 -4.23 -10.22 -2.75
CA ILE A 80 -4.43 -11.03 -3.93
C ILE A 80 -3.46 -10.56 -5.00
N SER A 81 -2.41 -11.36 -5.20
CA SER A 81 -1.30 -11.10 -6.14
C SER A 81 -1.70 -11.33 -7.60
N THR A 82 -1.01 -10.65 -8.54
CA THR A 82 -1.32 -10.63 -9.99
C THR A 82 -0.84 -11.87 -10.73
N ASP A 83 0.13 -12.58 -10.16
CA ASP A 83 0.70 -13.79 -10.76
C ASP A 83 -0.26 -15.01 -10.65
N VAL A 84 -1.43 -14.79 -10.04
CA VAL A 84 -2.60 -15.68 -9.98
C VAL A 84 -3.37 -15.71 -11.31
N ALA A 85 -2.68 -15.62 -12.45
CA ALA A 85 -3.29 -15.88 -13.75
C ALA A 85 -3.56 -17.39 -13.92
N ASN A 86 -4.49 -17.95 -13.12
CA ASN A 86 -5.29 -19.16 -13.34
C ASN A 86 -5.87 -19.81 -12.06
N THR A 87 -5.61 -19.32 -10.84
CA THR A 87 -6.11 -20.04 -9.63
C THR A 87 -7.42 -19.52 -9.09
N GLY A 88 -7.83 -18.28 -9.40
CA GLY A 88 -9.08 -17.72 -8.92
C GLY A 88 -9.08 -17.53 -7.41
N TYR A 89 -9.17 -16.29 -6.94
CA TYR A 89 -9.53 -16.10 -5.55
C TYR A 89 -10.98 -16.57 -5.40
N ASN A 90 -11.17 -17.72 -4.77
CA ASN A 90 -12.47 -18.16 -4.27
C ASN A 90 -12.38 -18.05 -2.76
N LEU A 91 -13.30 -17.29 -2.16
CA LEU A 91 -13.44 -17.15 -0.72
C LEU A 91 -14.00 -18.45 -0.13
N THR A 92 -13.28 -19.57 -0.31
CA THR A 92 -13.64 -20.87 0.24
C THR A 92 -13.17 -20.92 1.68
N THR A 93 -13.96 -20.35 2.58
CA THR A 93 -14.36 -20.93 3.89
C THR A 93 -14.71 -19.81 4.86
N TYR A 94 -16.01 -19.64 5.07
CA TYR A 94 -16.62 -19.12 6.29
C TYR A 94 -16.09 -17.79 6.85
N GLN A 95 -16.92 -16.76 6.65
CA GLN A 95 -17.17 -15.62 7.54
C GLN A 95 -16.55 -14.25 7.19
N HIS A 96 -15.64 -14.12 6.24
CA HIS A 96 -15.07 -12.81 5.88
C HIS A 96 -16.05 -11.97 5.06
N ALA A 97 -16.26 -10.71 5.45
CA ALA A 97 -16.96 -9.71 4.63
C ALA A 97 -15.96 -8.74 4.03
N VAL A 98 -15.84 -8.72 2.68
CA VAL A 98 -15.02 -7.72 1.98
C VAL A 98 -15.67 -6.35 2.15
N GLN A 99 -14.95 -5.41 2.76
CA GLN A 99 -15.43 -4.04 2.97
C GLN A 99 -14.92 -3.09 1.88
N GLU A 100 -13.62 -3.14 1.62
CA GLU A 100 -12.94 -2.21 0.71
C GLU A 100 -11.96 -2.94 -0.18
N VAL A 101 -11.86 -2.48 -1.41
CA VAL A 101 -10.95 -2.99 -2.41
C VAL A 101 -10.03 -1.87 -2.86
N TYR A 102 -8.74 -2.17 -2.94
CA TYR A 102 -7.72 -1.30 -3.51
C TYR A 102 -7.07 -2.03 -4.67
N VAL A 103 -7.07 -1.39 -5.85
CA VAL A 103 -6.47 -1.95 -7.07
C VAL A 103 -5.37 -1.01 -7.52
N GLU A 104 -4.17 -1.56 -7.71
CA GLU A 104 -3.08 -0.84 -8.35
C GLU A 104 -2.12 -1.73 -9.13
N GLU A 105 -1.28 -1.12 -9.96
CA GLU A 105 -0.21 -1.84 -10.64
C GLU A 105 0.84 -2.37 -9.66
N ALA A 106 1.38 -3.56 -9.95
CA ALA A 106 2.47 -4.16 -9.20
C ALA A 106 3.72 -3.25 -9.19
N GLY A 107 4.39 -3.13 -8.03
CA GLY A 107 5.52 -2.24 -7.80
C GLY A 107 5.14 -0.87 -7.23
N ARG A 108 3.88 -0.65 -6.88
CA ARG A 108 3.41 0.63 -6.33
C ARG A 108 3.27 0.60 -4.81
N ALA A 109 3.63 1.70 -4.17
CA ALA A 109 3.37 1.95 -2.75
C ALA A 109 2.35 3.08 -2.60
N CYS A 110 1.22 2.80 -1.98
CA CYS A 110 0.13 3.74 -1.80
C CYS A 110 -0.03 4.12 -0.33
N PHE A 111 0.18 5.40 -0.05
CA PHE A 111 0.01 5.99 1.26
C PHE A 111 -1.40 6.55 1.38
N LEU A 112 -2.13 6.12 2.41
CA LEU A 112 -3.54 6.48 2.63
C LEU A 112 -3.64 7.54 3.72
N GLY A 113 -4.49 8.54 3.49
CA GLY A 113 -4.67 9.70 4.33
C GLY A 113 -5.63 10.71 3.73
N ILE A 114 -6.53 11.26 4.53
CA ILE A 114 -7.51 12.25 4.08
C ILE A 114 -6.82 13.61 3.99
N SER A 115 -6.46 14.03 2.78
CA SER A 115 -5.97 15.39 2.56
C SER A 115 -7.10 16.41 2.75
N SER A 116 -6.78 17.54 3.38
CA SER A 116 -7.69 18.68 3.52
C SER A 116 -8.13 19.28 2.18
N SER A 117 -7.40 18.98 1.10
CA SER A 117 -7.68 19.43 -0.26
C SER A 117 -8.79 18.65 -0.98
N ALA A 118 -9.34 17.58 -0.38
CA ALA A 118 -10.30 16.63 -0.98
C ALA A 118 -9.79 15.89 -2.23
N ASP A 119 -8.49 15.96 -2.51
CA ASP A 119 -7.90 15.53 -3.77
C ASP A 119 -7.45 14.05 -3.75
N GLY A 120 -8.36 13.16 -3.33
CA GLY A 120 -8.11 11.72 -3.13
C GLY A 120 -7.96 11.32 -1.66
N TYR A 121 -8.17 10.03 -1.38
CA TYR A 121 -7.94 9.42 -0.06
C TYR A 121 -6.46 9.05 0.18
N GLY A 122 -5.58 9.29 -0.79
CA GLY A 122 -4.15 8.99 -0.65
C GLY A 122 -3.36 9.20 -1.93
N ARG A 123 -2.11 8.75 -1.92
CA ARG A 123 -1.15 8.90 -3.02
C ARG A 123 -0.34 7.62 -3.23
N CYS A 124 -0.23 7.17 -4.47
CA CYS A 124 0.67 6.09 -4.88
C CYS A 124 1.95 6.64 -5.50
N TYR A 125 3.05 5.95 -5.22
CA TYR A 125 4.36 6.18 -5.82
C TYR A 125 4.89 4.84 -6.37
N HIS A 126 5.85 4.92 -7.28
CA HIS A 126 6.51 3.75 -7.88
C HIS A 126 8.04 3.90 -7.93
N GLU A 127 8.57 4.95 -7.31
CA GLU A 127 9.98 5.30 -7.28
C GLU A 127 10.26 6.21 -6.10
N ASP A 128 11.54 6.46 -5.85
CA ASP A 128 12.03 7.32 -4.78
C ASP A 128 11.40 8.72 -4.83
N VAL A 129 10.87 9.18 -3.70
CA VAL A 129 10.21 10.48 -3.57
C VAL A 129 11.05 11.39 -2.69
N PRO A 130 11.82 12.34 -3.25
CA PRO A 130 12.66 13.23 -2.47
C PRO A 130 11.86 14.20 -1.60
N ALA A 131 10.66 14.60 -2.03
CA ALA A 131 9.77 15.40 -1.21
C ALA A 131 8.31 15.04 -1.50
N VAL A 132 7.62 14.51 -0.50
CA VAL A 132 6.16 14.31 -0.54
C VAL A 132 5.47 15.67 -0.74
N GLU A 133 4.40 15.69 -1.55
CA GLU A 133 3.62 16.88 -1.82
C GLU A 133 3.04 17.43 -0.52
N SER A 134 3.07 18.76 -0.34
CA SER A 134 2.73 19.43 0.92
C SER A 134 1.34 19.04 1.45
N GLN A 135 0.37 18.86 0.56
CA GLN A 135 -1.01 18.50 0.90
C GLN A 135 -1.18 17.11 1.54
N TYR A 136 -0.16 16.25 1.47
CA TYR A 136 -0.22 14.90 2.04
C TYR A 136 0.74 14.66 3.22
N ARG A 137 1.68 15.57 3.48
CA ARG A 137 2.75 15.39 4.48
C ARG A 137 2.21 15.00 5.85
N ASP A 138 1.11 15.62 6.28
CA ASP A 138 0.59 15.48 7.64
C ASP A 138 -0.63 14.57 7.77
N VAL A 139 -1.02 13.88 6.68
CA VAL A 139 -2.29 13.14 6.65
C VAL A 139 -2.13 11.64 6.42
N PHE A 140 -0.96 11.18 5.96
CA PHE A 140 -0.74 9.75 5.74
C PHE A 140 -0.74 8.97 7.05
N ASN A 141 -1.57 7.94 7.11
CA ASN A 141 -1.76 7.09 8.29
C ASN A 141 -1.45 5.61 8.02
N GLU A 142 -1.63 5.18 6.77
CA GLU A 142 -1.45 3.78 6.36
C GLU A 142 -0.61 3.71 5.08
N LEU A 143 0.02 2.57 4.87
CA LEU A 143 0.79 2.24 3.68
C LEU A 143 0.30 0.88 3.15
N MET A 144 0.00 0.84 1.85
CA MET A 144 -0.30 -0.37 1.11
C MET A 144 0.74 -0.59 0.02
N LEU A 145 1.37 -1.76 0.02
CA LEU A 145 2.37 -2.19 -0.96
C LEU A 145 1.71 -3.16 -1.93
N PHE A 146 1.74 -2.84 -3.21
CA PHE A 146 1.17 -3.63 -4.30
C PHE A 146 2.29 -4.49 -4.88
N LYS A 147 2.54 -5.63 -4.24
CA LYS A 147 3.65 -6.54 -4.52
C LYS A 147 3.20 -7.79 -5.26
N THR A 148 4.14 -8.41 -5.99
CA THR A 148 4.00 -9.76 -6.55
C THR A 148 5.27 -10.55 -6.27
N GLU A 149 5.27 -11.87 -6.56
CA GLU A 149 6.48 -12.69 -6.46
C GLU A 149 7.60 -12.15 -7.37
N THR A 150 7.21 -11.61 -8.52
CA THR A 150 8.14 -11.05 -9.52
C THR A 150 8.48 -9.57 -9.29
N LYS A 151 7.73 -8.87 -8.44
CA LYS A 151 7.90 -7.45 -8.09
C LYS A 151 7.72 -7.25 -6.59
N ASP A 152 8.73 -7.71 -5.84
CA ASP A 152 8.85 -7.45 -4.41
C ASP A 152 9.83 -6.30 -4.14
N PHE A 153 9.53 -5.51 -3.11
CA PHE A 153 10.25 -4.30 -2.75
C PHE A 153 9.83 -3.87 -1.35
N ASP A 154 10.71 -3.22 -0.59
CA ASP A 154 10.31 -2.55 0.64
C ASP A 154 10.32 -1.04 0.48
N VAL A 155 9.68 -0.36 1.43
CA VAL A 155 9.59 1.09 1.43
C VAL A 155 10.21 1.65 2.70
N ILE A 156 11.22 2.51 2.56
CA ILE A 156 11.75 3.29 3.67
C ILE A 156 11.12 4.68 3.63
N THR A 157 10.57 5.10 4.75
CA THR A 157 10.02 6.45 4.94
C THR A 157 10.93 7.26 5.84
N TYR A 158 10.94 8.58 5.63
CA TYR A 158 11.75 9.52 6.40
C TYR A 158 10.93 10.73 6.84
N GLU A 159 11.22 11.24 8.04
CA GLU A 159 10.62 12.47 8.59
C GLU A 159 11.21 13.77 8.00
N LYS A 160 12.22 13.66 7.14
CA LYS A 160 12.87 14.79 6.46
C LYS A 160 12.75 14.68 4.94
N VAL A 161 12.71 15.83 4.28
CA VAL A 161 12.79 15.91 2.81
C VAL A 161 14.22 15.63 2.34
N ASN A 162 14.37 15.14 1.10
CA ASN A 162 15.64 14.83 0.44
C ASN A 162 16.55 13.89 1.25
N TYR A 163 15.95 13.00 2.03
CA TYR A 163 16.67 12.04 2.88
C TYR A 163 16.84 10.66 2.23
N ASN A 164 16.22 10.46 1.07
CA ASN A 164 16.31 9.25 0.24
C ASN A 164 17.44 9.28 -0.81
N GLY A 165 18.26 10.35 -0.87
CA GLY A 165 19.30 10.48 -1.89
C GLY A 165 20.45 9.45 -1.77
N ALA A 166 20.90 8.94 -2.92
CA ALA A 166 21.98 7.94 -3.04
C ALA A 166 23.35 8.41 -2.53
N SER A 167 23.58 9.72 -2.45
CA SER A 167 24.84 10.31 -1.97
C SER A 167 24.98 10.33 -0.44
N LYS A 168 23.98 9.84 0.32
CA LYS A 168 24.02 9.78 1.78
C LYS A 168 24.02 8.32 2.22
N SER A 169 25.06 7.87 2.93
CA SER A 169 25.10 6.52 3.50
C SER A 169 23.93 6.32 4.48
N PRO A 170 23.42 5.11 4.72
CA PRO A 170 22.38 4.85 5.73
C PRO A 170 22.72 5.40 7.12
N VAL A 171 24.00 5.35 7.50
CA VAL A 171 24.52 5.92 8.76
C VAL A 171 24.54 7.46 8.70
N GLN A 172 24.85 8.05 7.56
CA GLN A 172 24.66 9.48 7.32
C GLN A 172 23.16 9.86 7.25
N ARG A 173 22.26 8.95 6.88
CA ARG A 173 20.81 9.16 6.94
C ARG A 173 20.25 9.03 8.36
N SER A 174 21.00 8.53 9.35
CA SER A 174 20.62 8.65 10.76
C SER A 174 21.43 9.71 11.52
N ILE A 175 22.59 10.14 11.00
CA ILE A 175 23.55 11.01 11.72
C ILE A 175 23.86 12.35 11.01
N ALA A 176 23.73 12.49 9.68
CA ALA A 176 24.41 13.59 8.93
C ALA A 176 23.84 15.00 9.07
N ASP A 177 22.75 15.20 9.83
CA ASP A 177 22.33 16.55 10.24
C ASP A 177 22.68 16.85 11.71
N GLY A 178 23.41 15.97 12.42
CA GLY A 178 23.66 16.11 13.86
C GLY A 178 22.39 15.96 14.70
N ASP A 179 21.31 15.46 14.10
CA ASP A 179 19.97 15.45 14.65
C ASP A 179 19.48 14.01 14.78
N SER A 180 19.81 13.39 15.92
CA SER A 180 19.42 12.03 16.29
C SER A 180 17.90 11.85 16.48
N ALA A 181 17.10 12.88 16.23
CA ALA A 181 15.66 12.89 16.44
C ALA A 181 14.83 12.47 15.22
N ALA A 182 15.37 12.57 13.99
CA ALA A 182 14.61 12.30 12.78
C ALA A 182 14.38 10.80 12.57
N LEU A 183 13.12 10.36 12.57
CA LEU A 183 12.79 8.95 12.37
C LEU A 183 12.90 8.56 10.89
N SER A 184 13.49 7.40 10.66
CA SER A 184 13.36 6.63 9.42
C SER A 184 12.91 5.22 9.76
N TYR A 185 12.02 4.65 8.96
CA TYR A 185 11.56 3.28 9.17
C TYR A 185 11.30 2.57 7.86
N ARG A 186 11.77 1.32 7.78
CA ARG A 186 11.52 0.39 6.67
C ARG A 186 10.21 -0.34 6.95
N PHE A 187 9.28 -0.23 6.02
CA PHE A 187 8.04 -0.98 6.00
C PHE A 187 8.17 -2.14 5.02
N THR A 188 7.92 -3.33 5.54
CA THR A 188 7.88 -4.59 4.80
C THR A 188 6.44 -5.12 4.77
N GLY A 189 6.22 -6.27 4.11
CA GLY A 189 4.88 -6.86 3.96
C GLY A 189 4.01 -6.10 2.96
N TYR A 190 2.69 -6.12 3.13
CA TYR A 190 1.75 -5.60 2.13
C TYR A 190 0.87 -4.45 2.60
N SER A 191 0.57 -4.38 3.90
CA SER A 191 -0.19 -3.29 4.48
C SER A 191 0.27 -3.06 5.90
N LYS A 192 0.40 -1.79 6.28
CA LYS A 192 0.84 -1.41 7.62
C LYS A 192 0.22 -0.06 7.97
N ASN A 193 -0.34 0.02 9.18
CA ASN A 193 -0.42 1.32 9.86
C ASN A 193 1.02 1.85 9.93
N LEU A 194 1.24 3.14 9.72
CA LEU A 194 2.59 3.74 9.73
C LEU A 194 3.25 3.74 11.12
N GLU A 195 2.90 2.80 11.99
CA GLU A 195 3.57 2.45 13.24
C GLU A 195 4.90 1.72 12.99
N THR A 196 5.89 2.07 13.78
CA THR A 196 7.19 1.39 13.81
C THR A 196 7.20 0.32 14.92
N GLU A 197 8.19 -0.57 14.90
CA GLU A 197 8.44 -1.51 16.00
C GLU A 197 9.19 -0.90 17.18
N LYS A 198 9.71 0.33 17.01
CA LYS A 198 10.40 1.03 18.09
C LYS A 198 9.39 1.53 19.11
N VAL A 199 9.67 1.32 20.38
CA VAL A 199 8.83 1.78 21.49
C VAL A 199 9.48 3.00 22.13
N ASN A 200 8.68 4.04 22.40
CA ASN A 200 9.14 5.17 23.20
C ASN A 200 9.31 4.71 24.66
N ALA A 201 10.54 4.76 25.17
CA ALA A 201 10.87 4.28 26.51
C ALA A 201 10.13 5.02 27.65
N THR A 202 9.67 6.25 27.40
CA THR A 202 8.96 7.08 28.39
C THR A 202 7.45 6.83 28.38
N SER A 203 6.83 6.73 27.20
CA SER A 203 5.37 6.56 27.09
C SER A 203 4.92 5.11 26.93
N GLY A 204 5.84 4.18 26.62
CA GLY A 204 5.53 2.79 26.30
C GLY A 204 4.79 2.60 24.97
N MET A 205 4.51 3.68 24.24
CA MET A 205 3.81 3.63 22.95
C MET A 205 4.78 3.36 21.80
N LYS A 206 4.31 2.63 20.79
CA LYS A 206 5.06 2.49 19.53
C LYS A 206 5.28 3.86 18.90
N GLN A 207 6.49 4.11 18.42
CA GLN A 207 6.78 5.27 17.58
C GLN A 207 6.07 5.10 16.25
N THR A 208 5.74 6.21 15.60
CA THR A 208 4.93 6.23 14.39
C THR A 208 5.43 7.28 13.40
N MET A 209 5.34 6.92 12.11
CA MET A 209 5.56 7.75 10.92
C MET A 209 4.24 8.37 10.41
N GLN A 210 3.10 8.09 11.06
CA GLN A 210 1.81 8.70 10.75
C GLN A 210 1.90 10.24 10.82
N GLY A 211 1.47 10.91 9.74
CA GLY A 211 1.55 12.36 9.60
C GLY A 211 2.96 12.92 9.47
N LYS A 212 3.98 12.07 9.29
CA LYS A 212 5.39 12.51 9.30
C LYS A 212 6.17 12.12 8.07
N VAL A 213 5.59 11.42 7.11
CA VAL A 213 6.30 11.02 5.88
C VAL A 213 6.65 12.28 5.06
N ARG A 214 7.93 12.49 4.80
CA ARG A 214 8.46 13.63 4.03
C ARG A 214 9.26 13.21 2.80
N SER A 215 9.95 12.07 2.86
CA SER A 215 10.56 11.43 1.69
C SER A 215 10.45 9.91 1.78
N ILE A 216 10.57 9.25 0.63
CA ILE A 216 10.31 7.82 0.45
C ILE A 216 11.42 7.22 -0.41
N ALA A 217 11.90 6.03 -0.04
CA ALA A 217 12.80 5.22 -0.86
C ALA A 217 12.19 3.84 -1.11
N PHE A 218 12.25 3.39 -2.37
CA PHE A 218 11.96 2.02 -2.77
C PHE A 218 13.26 1.23 -2.75
N VAL A 219 13.30 0.15 -2.00
CA VAL A 219 14.50 -0.66 -1.81
C VAL A 219 14.20 -2.12 -2.10
N ALA A 220 15.24 -2.91 -2.37
CA ALA A 220 15.11 -4.36 -2.41
C ALA A 220 14.53 -4.87 -1.07
N PRO A 221 13.71 -5.93 -1.11
CA PRO A 221 13.15 -6.51 0.10
C PRO A 221 14.27 -6.96 1.04
N GLU A 222 14.04 -6.79 2.35
CA GLU A 222 14.95 -7.28 3.37
C GLU A 222 14.93 -8.81 3.39
N ASP A 223 16.11 -9.44 3.34
CA ASP A 223 16.24 -10.87 3.64
C ASP A 223 15.68 -11.11 5.05
N ASP A 224 14.92 -12.20 5.25
CA ASP A 224 14.12 -12.61 6.43
C ASP A 224 14.78 -12.55 7.82
N ALA A 225 15.99 -11.99 7.97
CA ALA A 225 16.77 -12.02 9.19
C ALA A 225 16.39 -10.99 10.26
N THR A 226 15.70 -9.88 9.98
CA THR A 226 15.14 -9.00 11.05
C THR A 226 14.19 -7.91 10.53
N PRO A 227 12.88 -7.95 10.87
CA PRO A 227 11.97 -6.84 10.60
C PRO A 227 12.42 -5.54 11.29
N GLY A 228 12.30 -4.40 10.60
CA GLY A 228 12.36 -3.08 11.21
C GLY A 228 13.76 -2.51 11.51
N THR A 229 14.82 -3.13 11.01
CA THR A 229 16.17 -2.60 11.15
C THR A 229 16.60 -1.97 9.84
N VAL A 230 17.00 -0.70 9.84
CA VAL A 230 17.78 -0.17 8.71
C VAL A 230 19.13 -0.88 8.79
N ALA A 231 19.33 -1.94 8.01
CA ALA A 231 20.59 -2.66 7.99
C ALA A 231 21.74 -1.65 7.76
N PRO A 232 22.77 -1.61 8.63
CA PRO A 232 23.98 -0.89 8.32
C PRO A 232 24.61 -1.61 7.13
N TYR A 233 24.60 -0.98 5.95
CA TYR A 233 25.32 -1.51 4.81
C TYR A 233 26.82 -1.56 5.16
N LEU A 234 27.41 -2.74 5.02
CA LEU A 234 28.85 -2.97 5.15
C LEU A 234 29.59 -2.04 4.19
N VAL A 235 30.59 -1.35 4.73
CA VAL A 235 31.48 -0.39 4.06
C VAL A 235 32.33 -1.07 3.01
#